data_AF-A0A517QZN0-F1
#
_entry.id   AF-A0A517QZN0-F1
#
_cell.length_a   1.000
_cell.length_b   1.000
_cell.length_c   1.000
_cell.angle_alpha   90.00
_cell.angle_beta   90.00
_cell.angle_gamma   90.00
#
_symmetry.space_group_name_H-M   'P 1'
#
loop_
_entity.id
_entity.type
_entity.pdbx_description
1 polymer ?
#
loop_
_entity_poly.entity_id
_entity_poly.type
_entity_poly.pdbx_seq_one_letter_code
_entity_poly.pdbx_strand_id
1 'polypeptide(L)'
;MSQQPIGDSDSAVEIAEESGSAIFSEPRPLGDTVVDSEPSTPQQTVLAEKPEIIPVAAEIPVTPQPQLQPDSGTTPDPETLAPEIETPFEPPAPPTFRREGRERALRVTYDDIDLLKLLGVDPVPPDIVSRFPDWLQELDGETVRIRGFMYPAYEERLSAFTMARDNEICCFGRNPKIYDLIVVKLLEGTTTQYIANRPFDVIGTFRIKPVHQNGNWYQIYRLEDAKVINR
;
A
#
# COMPACT_ATOMS: atom_id res chain seq x y z
N MET A 1 -7.73 62.37 -12.19
CA MET A 1 -8.48 63.23 -11.24
C MET A 1 -9.91 63.25 -11.75
N SER A 2 -10.96 62.81 -11.08
CA SER A 2 -11.19 62.33 -9.71
C SER A 2 -12.53 61.57 -9.75
N GLN A 3 -12.58 60.38 -9.15
CA GLN A 3 -13.40 60.01 -7.97
C GLN A 3 -14.92 59.93 -8.18
N GLN A 4 -15.43 58.69 -8.02
CA GLN A 4 -16.76 58.39 -7.49
C GLN A 4 -16.88 58.79 -6.01
N PRO A 5 -18.11 58.93 -5.51
CA PRO A 5 -18.49 58.27 -4.24
C PRO A 5 -19.77 57.42 -4.43
N ILE A 6 -19.85 56.18 -3.95
CA ILE A 6 -20.15 55.70 -2.57
C ILE A 6 -21.57 56.09 -2.15
N GLY A 7 -22.45 55.08 -2.07
CA GLY A 7 -23.79 55.15 -1.50
C GLY A 7 -23.84 54.48 -0.12
N ASP A 8 -24.57 55.14 0.78
CA ASP A 8 -24.72 54.91 2.22
C ASP A 8 -25.54 53.67 2.63
N SER A 9 -25.29 53.23 3.88
CA SER A 9 -26.02 52.23 4.68
C SER A 9 -27.10 52.86 5.58
N ASP A 10 -28.19 52.12 5.84
CA ASP A 10 -28.93 52.03 7.13
C ASP A 10 -30.07 50.99 6.91
N SER A 11 -30.22 49.84 7.60
CA SER A 11 -30.37 49.46 9.03
C SER A 11 -31.67 49.89 9.73
N ALA A 12 -32.59 48.93 9.90
CA ALA A 12 -33.55 48.73 11.01
C ALA A 12 -34.37 47.45 10.65
N VAL A 13 -34.26 46.29 11.32
CA VAL A 13 -34.71 45.87 12.66
C VAL A 13 -36.19 46.13 12.95
N GLU A 14 -36.99 45.06 12.97
CA GLU A 14 -38.16 44.94 13.84
C GLU A 14 -38.31 43.49 14.35
N ILE A 15 -38.56 43.40 15.65
CA ILE A 15 -38.72 42.24 16.53
C ILE A 15 -40.18 42.22 16.98
N ALA A 16 -40.77 41.04 17.20
CA ALA A 16 -41.61 40.66 18.37
C ALA A 16 -42.57 39.51 17.98
N GLU A 17 -42.50 38.33 18.63
CA GLU A 17 -43.28 37.89 19.82
C GLU A 17 -44.77 37.61 19.48
N GLU A 18 -45.51 36.62 19.99
CA GLU A 18 -45.45 35.88 21.26
C GLU A 18 -46.46 34.70 21.24
N SER A 19 -46.32 33.77 22.22
CA SER A 19 -47.38 33.09 22.99
C SER A 19 -48.23 31.96 22.35
N GLY A 20 -48.60 30.86 23.03
CA GLY A 20 -48.35 30.38 24.40
C GLY A 20 -49.24 29.15 24.75
N SER A 21 -48.83 28.36 25.77
CA SER A 21 -49.63 27.53 26.72
C SER A 21 -50.56 26.39 26.17
N ALA A 22 -50.90 25.28 26.84
CA ALA A 22 -50.71 24.76 28.20
C ALA A 22 -51.22 23.29 28.29
N ILE A 23 -50.52 22.44 29.06
CA ILE A 23 -50.96 21.39 30.03
C ILE A 23 -52.29 20.59 29.89
N PHE A 24 -52.20 19.24 29.96
CA PHE A 24 -53.06 18.42 30.86
C PHE A 24 -52.45 17.02 31.21
N SER A 25 -52.06 16.92 32.48
CA SER A 25 -52.06 15.83 33.50
C SER A 25 -52.22 14.33 33.16
N GLU A 26 -51.28 13.56 33.74
CA GLU A 26 -51.24 12.12 34.11
C GLU A 26 -52.30 11.73 35.21
N PRO A 27 -52.56 10.45 35.61
CA PRO A 27 -51.55 9.57 36.25
C PRO A 27 -51.61 8.02 36.03
N ARG A 28 -50.51 7.38 36.44
CA ARG A 28 -50.11 5.95 36.61
C ARG A 28 -50.92 5.22 37.74
N PRO A 29 -50.54 4.05 38.34
CA PRO A 29 -49.42 3.08 38.12
C PRO A 29 -49.73 1.58 38.33
N LEU A 30 -48.71 0.71 38.16
CA LEU A 30 -48.21 -0.34 39.09
C LEU A 30 -47.08 -1.09 38.33
N GLY A 31 -45.78 -0.97 38.66
CA GLY A 31 -45.08 -1.48 39.86
C GLY A 31 -44.65 -2.93 39.62
N ASP A 32 -43.45 -3.45 39.84
CA ASP A 32 -42.13 -3.06 40.38
C ASP A 32 -41.12 -4.08 39.76
N THR A 33 -39.84 -3.81 39.50
CA THR A 33 -38.74 -4.03 40.47
C THR A 33 -37.39 -3.54 39.89
N VAL A 34 -36.89 -2.40 40.40
CA VAL A 34 -35.70 -2.22 41.27
C VAL A 34 -34.43 -3.08 41.03
N VAL A 35 -33.41 -2.42 40.45
CA VAL A 35 -31.93 -2.38 40.68
C VAL A 35 -31.12 -3.61 41.09
N ASP A 36 -29.93 -3.82 40.49
CA ASP A 36 -28.66 -3.25 41.01
C ASP A 36 -27.50 -3.36 39.99
N SER A 37 -26.42 -2.67 40.32
CA SER A 37 -25.31 -2.15 39.53
C SER A 37 -24.14 -3.14 39.42
N GLU A 38 -23.33 -2.97 38.36
CA GLU A 38 -22.00 -3.59 38.22
C GLU A 38 -21.02 -3.16 39.34
N PRO A 39 -19.95 -3.94 39.63
CA PRO A 39 -18.68 -3.68 38.93
C PRO A 39 -17.72 -4.91 38.71
N SER A 40 -16.87 -4.79 37.67
CA SER A 40 -15.45 -5.23 37.57
C SER A 40 -15.04 -6.69 37.19
N THR A 41 -14.72 -6.89 35.89
CA THR A 41 -13.41 -7.26 35.24
C THR A 41 -12.54 -8.45 35.77
N PRO A 42 -11.71 -9.16 34.95
CA PRO A 42 -11.74 -9.54 33.52
C PRO A 42 -11.60 -11.06 33.29
N GLN A 43 -12.18 -11.60 32.21
CA GLN A 43 -11.58 -12.76 31.53
C GLN A 43 -11.04 -12.30 30.18
N GLN A 44 -9.72 -12.18 30.16
CA GLN A 44 -8.90 -11.93 28.98
C GLN A 44 -8.92 -13.20 28.13
N THR A 45 -9.93 -13.35 27.28
CA THR A 45 -9.82 -14.23 26.13
C THR A 45 -8.98 -13.49 25.11
N VAL A 46 -7.71 -13.87 25.03
CA VAL A 46 -6.82 -13.55 23.92
C VAL A 46 -7.47 -14.10 22.64
N LEU A 47 -8.26 -13.24 21.99
CA LEU A 47 -8.72 -13.48 20.63
C LEU A 47 -7.48 -13.35 19.77
N ALA A 48 -6.92 -14.50 19.40
CA ALA A 48 -5.85 -14.60 18.44
C ALA A 48 -6.22 -13.74 17.22
N GLU A 49 -5.43 -12.70 17.00
CA GLU A 49 -5.52 -11.87 15.79
C GLU A 49 -5.17 -12.79 14.62
N LYS A 50 -6.20 -13.37 14.01
CA LYS A 50 -6.11 -14.08 12.75
C LYS A 50 -5.49 -13.09 11.77
N PRO A 51 -4.35 -13.39 11.13
CA PRO A 51 -3.81 -12.50 10.12
C PRO A 51 -4.89 -12.32 9.06
N GLU A 52 -5.36 -11.08 8.92
CA GLU A 52 -6.30 -10.69 7.89
C GLU A 52 -5.53 -10.73 6.56
N ILE A 53 -5.51 -11.93 5.98
CA ILE A 53 -5.14 -12.15 4.58
C ILE A 53 -6.21 -11.36 3.81
N ILE A 54 -5.85 -10.18 3.31
CA ILE A 54 -6.70 -9.48 2.34
C ILE A 54 -7.01 -10.52 1.25
N PRO A 55 -8.29 -10.75 0.90
CA PRO A 55 -8.61 -11.58 -0.24
C PRO A 55 -7.93 -10.95 -1.44
N VAL A 56 -6.81 -11.54 -1.84
CA VAL A 56 -6.13 -11.24 -3.09
C VAL A 56 -7.19 -11.46 -4.16
N ALA A 57 -7.65 -10.39 -4.79
CA ALA A 57 -8.41 -10.49 -6.02
C ALA A 57 -7.57 -11.35 -6.97
N ALA A 58 -8.06 -12.57 -7.22
CA ALA A 58 -7.38 -13.68 -7.86
C ALA A 58 -6.19 -14.24 -7.06
N GLU A 59 -6.29 -15.52 -6.68
CA GLU A 59 -5.13 -16.38 -6.58
C GLU A 59 -4.23 -16.09 -7.79
N ILE A 60 -3.09 -15.44 -7.60
CA ILE A 60 -2.08 -15.33 -8.65
C ILE A 60 -1.25 -16.59 -8.50
N PRO A 61 -1.47 -17.65 -9.31
CA PRO A 61 -0.42 -18.63 -9.50
C PRO A 61 0.70 -17.91 -10.21
N VAL A 62 1.76 -17.56 -9.48
CA VAL A 62 3.08 -17.43 -10.10
C VAL A 62 3.31 -18.79 -10.74
N THR A 63 3.10 -18.86 -12.05
CA THR A 63 3.17 -20.12 -12.78
C THR A 63 4.60 -20.66 -12.61
N PRO A 64 4.79 -21.94 -12.23
CA PRO A 64 6.12 -22.53 -12.18
C PRO A 64 6.79 -22.33 -13.53
N GLN A 65 8.01 -21.76 -13.54
CA GLN A 65 8.78 -21.64 -14.76
C GLN A 65 8.93 -23.04 -15.39
N PRO A 66 8.66 -23.21 -16.70
CA PRO A 66 9.05 -24.42 -17.40
C PRO A 66 10.57 -24.56 -17.27
N GLN A 67 11.03 -25.63 -16.65
CA GLN A 67 12.44 -26.00 -16.74
C GLN A 67 12.72 -26.29 -18.22
N LEU A 68 13.50 -25.41 -18.84
CA LEU A 68 14.04 -25.64 -20.18
C LEU A 68 14.88 -26.91 -20.10
N GLN A 69 14.39 -27.99 -20.69
CA GLN A 69 15.19 -29.18 -20.95
C GLN A 69 16.27 -28.79 -21.95
N PRO A 70 17.54 -29.13 -21.73
CA PRO A 70 18.59 -28.84 -22.70
C PRO A 70 18.37 -29.69 -23.95
N ASP A 71 18.21 -29.00 -25.07
CA ASP A 71 18.16 -29.60 -26.40
C ASP A 71 19.48 -30.36 -26.64
N SER A 72 19.35 -31.64 -26.92
CA SER A 72 20.49 -32.48 -27.29
C SER A 72 20.89 -32.16 -28.73
N GLY A 73 22.07 -31.55 -28.91
CA GLY A 73 22.72 -31.54 -30.22
C GLY A 73 23.52 -30.30 -30.55
N THR A 74 24.69 -30.15 -29.92
CA THR A 74 25.94 -29.69 -30.54
C THR A 74 27.01 -29.73 -29.46
N THR A 75 27.98 -30.63 -29.60
CA THR A 75 29.17 -30.70 -28.76
C THR A 75 30.00 -29.42 -28.98
N PRO A 76 30.26 -28.57 -27.98
CA PRO A 76 31.25 -27.52 -28.09
C PRO A 76 32.65 -28.10 -27.84
N ASP A 77 33.63 -27.65 -28.62
CA ASP A 77 35.06 -27.96 -28.48
C ASP A 77 35.58 -27.73 -27.04
N PRO A 78 36.50 -28.58 -26.53
CA PRO A 78 36.95 -28.55 -25.14
C PRO A 78 38.11 -27.56 -24.88
N GLU A 79 38.17 -26.44 -25.61
CA GLU A 79 39.29 -25.49 -25.49
C GLU A 79 38.83 -24.05 -25.71
N THR A 80 38.10 -23.51 -24.72
CA THR A 80 38.26 -22.15 -24.16
C THR A 80 37.28 -22.03 -23.00
N LEU A 81 37.58 -22.70 -21.89
CA LEU A 81 37.06 -22.29 -20.59
C LEU A 81 37.88 -21.08 -20.16
N ALA A 82 37.51 -19.90 -20.67
CA ALA A 82 37.85 -18.68 -19.98
C ALA A 82 37.21 -18.77 -18.59
N PRO A 83 37.92 -18.45 -17.49
CA PRO A 83 37.29 -18.42 -16.19
C PRO A 83 36.18 -17.39 -16.26
N GLU A 84 34.95 -17.84 -16.05
CA GLU A 84 33.84 -16.96 -15.72
C GLU A 84 34.26 -16.28 -14.43
N ILE A 85 34.75 -15.04 -14.55
CA ILE A 85 35.11 -14.23 -13.40
C ILE A 85 33.78 -13.96 -12.73
N GLU A 86 33.43 -14.76 -11.73
CA GLU A 86 32.42 -14.43 -10.73
C GLU A 86 32.94 -13.17 -10.02
N THR A 87 32.71 -12.01 -10.64
CA THR A 87 32.93 -10.74 -9.98
C THR A 87 32.12 -10.79 -8.70
N PRO A 88 32.76 -10.67 -7.51
CA PRO A 88 32.02 -10.61 -6.26
C PRO A 88 30.94 -9.55 -6.40
N PHE A 89 29.69 -9.93 -6.12
CA PHE A 89 28.59 -8.99 -6.09
C PHE A 89 28.87 -7.97 -4.98
N GLU A 90 29.37 -6.79 -5.36
CA GLU A 90 29.58 -5.69 -4.43
C GLU A 90 28.23 -4.98 -4.24
N PRO A 91 27.69 -4.94 -3.01
CA PRO A 91 26.40 -4.31 -2.78
C PRO A 91 26.47 -2.82 -3.14
N PRO A 92 25.42 -2.27 -3.77
CA PRO A 92 25.41 -0.87 -4.17
C PRO A 92 25.50 0.06 -2.94
N ALA A 93 26.14 1.22 -3.12
CA ALA A 93 26.18 2.27 -2.11
C ALA A 93 24.75 2.68 -1.70
N PRO A 94 24.52 3.08 -0.43
CA PRO A 94 23.20 3.45 0.05
C PRO A 94 22.63 4.63 -0.76
N PRO A 95 21.36 4.56 -1.20
CA PRO A 95 20.72 5.65 -1.92
C PRO A 95 20.48 6.87 -1.00
N THR A 96 20.41 8.05 -1.61
CA THR A 96 20.00 9.27 -0.91
C THR A 96 18.58 9.65 -1.32
N PHE A 97 17.64 9.54 -0.38
CA PHE A 97 16.23 9.80 -0.65
C PHE A 97 15.90 11.30 -0.57
N ARG A 98 15.25 11.81 -1.61
CA ARG A 98 14.74 13.19 -1.62
C ARG A 98 13.34 13.22 -1.01
N ARG A 99 13.06 14.25 -0.18
CA ARG A 99 11.72 14.49 0.35
C ARG A 99 10.88 15.30 -0.63
N GLU A 100 9.66 14.86 -0.90
CA GLU A 100 8.76 15.48 -1.87
C GLU A 100 7.37 15.77 -1.27
N GLY A 101 6.67 16.76 -1.83
CA GLY A 101 5.28 17.07 -1.47
C GLY A 101 5.10 17.77 -0.12
N ARG A 102 3.84 17.92 0.29
CA ARG A 102 3.48 18.54 1.58
C ARG A 102 3.73 17.58 2.74
N GLU A 103 3.64 16.30 2.44
CA GLU A 103 3.82 15.15 3.32
C GLU A 103 5.30 14.89 3.64
N ARG A 104 6.22 15.58 2.95
CA ARG A 104 7.69 15.36 3.06
C ARG A 104 8.09 13.89 2.91
N ALA A 105 7.35 13.17 2.08
CA ALA A 105 7.52 11.74 1.84
C ALA A 105 8.84 11.47 1.11
N LEU A 106 9.54 10.39 1.49
CA LEU A 106 10.76 9.95 0.82
C LEU A 106 10.44 9.42 -0.57
N ARG A 107 11.06 9.98 -1.60
CA ARG A 107 10.93 9.49 -2.97
C ARG A 107 11.69 8.18 -3.12
N VAL A 108 10.96 7.07 -3.21
CA VAL A 108 11.50 5.73 -3.43
C VAL A 108 11.09 5.26 -4.84
N THR A 109 12.00 4.59 -5.52
CA THR A 109 11.79 4.01 -6.85
C THR A 109 11.91 2.49 -6.79
N TYR A 110 11.40 1.80 -7.81
CA TYR A 110 11.53 0.34 -7.89
C TYR A 110 12.99 -0.13 -7.93
N ASP A 111 13.88 0.69 -8.50
CA ASP A 111 15.32 0.46 -8.49
C ASP A 111 15.93 0.43 -7.08
N ASP A 112 15.33 1.12 -6.12
CA ASP A 112 15.78 1.16 -4.72
C ASP A 112 15.29 -0.05 -3.91
N ILE A 113 14.43 -0.90 -4.47
CA ILE A 113 13.85 -2.07 -3.79
C ILE A 113 13.96 -3.36 -4.63
N ASP A 114 14.63 -3.28 -5.78
CA ASP A 114 14.86 -4.36 -6.73
C ASP A 114 15.90 -5.35 -6.17
N LEU A 115 15.47 -6.55 -5.82
CA LEU A 115 16.31 -7.52 -5.13
C LEU A 115 17.41 -8.12 -6.02
N LEU A 116 17.17 -8.17 -7.33
CA LEU A 116 18.21 -8.60 -8.27
C LEU A 116 19.32 -7.55 -8.33
N LYS A 117 18.95 -6.26 -8.36
CA LYS A 117 19.92 -5.16 -8.36
C LYS A 117 20.64 -5.00 -7.02
N LEU A 118 19.93 -5.19 -5.91
CA LEU A 118 20.46 -4.95 -4.56
C LEU A 118 21.27 -6.12 -4.00
N LEU A 119 20.91 -7.35 -4.35
CA LEU A 119 21.45 -8.57 -3.74
C LEU A 119 21.85 -9.64 -4.76
N GLY A 120 21.60 -9.44 -6.06
CA GLY A 120 21.95 -10.42 -7.10
C GLY A 120 21.10 -11.69 -7.06
N VAL A 121 19.90 -11.67 -6.47
CA VAL A 121 19.09 -12.86 -6.24
C VAL A 121 17.87 -12.96 -7.15
N ASP A 122 17.79 -14.07 -7.90
CA ASP A 122 16.60 -14.55 -8.63
C ASP A 122 16.77 -16.08 -8.85
N PRO A 123 15.91 -16.95 -8.27
CA PRO A 123 14.70 -16.65 -7.52
C PRO A 123 14.96 -16.08 -6.12
N VAL A 124 13.98 -15.35 -5.58
CA VAL A 124 14.05 -14.77 -4.23
C VAL A 124 13.96 -15.87 -3.16
N PRO A 125 14.98 -16.04 -2.29
CA PRO A 125 14.96 -17.07 -1.26
C PRO A 125 14.05 -16.68 -0.08
N PRO A 126 13.44 -17.63 0.66
CA PRO A 126 12.48 -17.32 1.74
C PRO A 126 13.04 -16.46 2.89
N ASP A 127 14.36 -16.52 3.13
CA ASP A 127 15.08 -15.78 4.17
C ASP A 127 15.55 -14.39 3.71
N ILE A 128 15.05 -13.90 2.56
CA ILE A 128 15.56 -12.69 1.91
C ILE A 128 15.62 -11.45 2.81
N VAL A 129 14.64 -11.27 3.70
CA VAL A 129 14.56 -10.08 4.56
C VAL A 129 15.76 -9.99 5.50
N SER A 130 16.32 -11.13 5.95
CA SER A 130 17.53 -11.15 6.78
C SER A 130 18.79 -10.71 6.03
N ARG A 131 18.73 -10.59 4.70
CA ARG A 131 19.83 -10.16 3.83
C ARG A 131 19.68 -8.71 3.37
N PHE A 132 18.62 -8.02 3.78
CA PHE A 132 18.40 -6.64 3.39
C PHE A 132 19.48 -5.72 3.98
N PRO A 133 19.99 -4.75 3.20
CA PRO A 133 20.89 -3.75 3.73
C PRO A 133 20.17 -2.89 4.77
N ASP A 134 20.90 -2.35 5.74
CA ASP A 134 20.34 -1.58 6.86
C ASP A 134 19.44 -0.43 6.38
N TRP A 135 19.87 0.32 5.37
CA TRP A 135 19.09 1.44 4.82
C TRP A 135 17.74 1.01 4.23
N LEU A 136 17.60 -0.23 3.73
CA LEU A 136 16.33 -0.74 3.22
C LEU A 136 15.43 -1.14 4.38
N GLN A 137 16.00 -1.73 5.44
CA GLN A 137 15.28 -2.02 6.67
C GLN A 137 14.79 -0.74 7.36
N GLU A 138 15.60 0.33 7.34
CA GLU A 138 15.25 1.65 7.86
C GLU A 138 14.10 2.34 7.11
N LEU A 139 13.76 1.89 5.88
CA LEU A 139 12.55 2.36 5.20
C LEU A 139 11.26 1.78 5.81
N ASP A 140 11.32 0.67 6.56
CA ASP A 140 10.13 0.12 7.22
C ASP A 140 9.57 1.11 8.25
N GLY A 141 8.35 1.56 8.02
CA GLY A 141 7.66 2.57 8.82
C GLY A 141 7.82 4.01 8.31
N GLU A 142 8.67 4.27 7.32
CA GLU A 142 8.82 5.61 6.74
C GLU A 142 7.68 5.95 5.78
N THR A 143 7.31 7.24 5.73
CA THR A 143 6.36 7.74 4.73
C THR A 143 7.08 7.92 3.41
N VAL A 144 6.71 7.10 2.41
CA VAL A 144 7.32 7.10 1.08
C VAL A 144 6.35 7.59 0.01
N ARG A 145 6.92 8.05 -1.10
CA ARG A 145 6.21 8.33 -2.35
C ARG A 145 6.82 7.45 -3.43
N ILE A 146 6.01 6.54 -3.97
CA ILE A 146 6.42 5.62 -5.03
C ILE A 146 5.55 5.87 -6.26
N ARG A 147 6.20 5.87 -7.43
CA ARG A 147 5.53 5.97 -8.72
C ARG A 147 5.47 4.60 -9.39
N GLY A 148 4.29 4.20 -9.83
CA GLY A 148 4.10 2.93 -10.54
C GLY A 148 2.78 2.89 -11.29
N PHE A 149 2.40 1.71 -11.75
CA PHE A 149 1.14 1.46 -12.44
C PHE A 149 0.23 0.61 -11.58
N MET A 150 -1.09 0.76 -11.73
CA MET A 150 -2.02 -0.13 -11.07
C MET A 150 -1.98 -1.47 -11.79
N TYR A 151 -1.60 -2.52 -11.08
CA TYR A 151 -1.75 -3.88 -11.59
C TYR A 151 -3.25 -4.17 -11.78
N PRO A 152 -3.66 -4.86 -12.86
CA PRO A 152 -5.07 -5.02 -13.20
C PRO A 152 -5.93 -5.44 -12.02
N ALA A 153 -7.04 -4.74 -11.83
CA ALA A 153 -8.01 -5.01 -10.78
C ALA A 153 -9.38 -5.30 -11.40
N TYR A 154 -10.13 -6.21 -10.80
CA TYR A 154 -11.44 -6.65 -11.30
C TYR A 154 -12.61 -5.91 -10.64
N GLU A 155 -12.34 -5.10 -9.61
CA GLU A 155 -13.35 -4.37 -8.84
C GLU A 155 -13.43 -2.89 -9.26
N GLU A 156 -14.63 -2.32 -9.21
CA GLU A 156 -14.86 -0.91 -9.57
C GLU A 156 -14.33 0.07 -8.51
N ARG A 157 -14.39 -0.30 -7.23
CA ARG A 157 -13.94 0.52 -6.10
C ARG A 157 -12.98 -0.28 -5.23
N LEU A 158 -11.73 0.17 -5.21
CA LEU A 158 -10.63 -0.53 -4.57
C LEU A 158 -10.29 0.15 -3.25
N SER A 159 -10.36 -0.59 -2.14
CA SER A 159 -9.77 -0.21 -0.84
C SER A 159 -8.31 -0.68 -0.72
N ALA A 160 -7.92 -1.66 -1.54
CA ALA A 160 -6.55 -2.10 -1.72
C ALA A 160 -6.33 -2.51 -3.18
N PHE A 161 -5.10 -2.43 -3.65
CA PHE A 161 -4.70 -2.88 -4.98
C PHE A 161 -3.20 -3.19 -5.01
N THR A 162 -2.74 -3.88 -6.05
CA THR A 162 -1.30 -4.08 -6.27
C THR A 162 -0.79 -3.03 -7.25
N MET A 163 0.33 -2.40 -6.91
CA MET A 163 1.06 -1.52 -7.80
C MET A 163 2.26 -2.27 -8.40
N ALA A 164 2.51 -2.05 -9.68
CA ALA A 164 3.63 -2.64 -10.42
C ALA A 164 4.61 -1.57 -10.89
N ARG A 165 5.86 -1.99 -11.17
CA ARG A 165 6.92 -1.15 -11.74
C ARG A 165 6.54 -0.54 -13.09
N ASP A 166 6.03 -1.38 -13.98
CA ASP A 166 5.58 -1.00 -15.31
C ASP A 166 4.16 -1.55 -15.59
N ASN A 167 3.60 -1.21 -16.75
CA ASN A 167 2.27 -1.63 -17.17
C ASN A 167 2.28 -2.88 -18.06
N GLU A 168 3.40 -3.61 -18.12
CA GLU A 168 3.58 -4.85 -18.90
C GLU A 168 3.27 -4.74 -20.41
N ILE A 169 3.05 -3.51 -20.92
CA ILE A 169 2.69 -3.25 -22.31
C ILE A 169 3.94 -3.23 -23.22
N CYS A 170 5.15 -3.16 -22.67
CA CYS A 170 6.39 -3.13 -23.45
C CYS A 170 7.45 -4.15 -22.98
N CYS A 171 7.74 -5.10 -23.88
CA CYS A 171 9.04 -5.77 -24.11
C CYS A 171 9.60 -6.79 -23.10
N PHE A 172 9.11 -6.96 -21.87
CA PHE A 172 9.78 -7.84 -20.87
C PHE A 172 8.91 -8.94 -20.21
N GLY A 173 7.85 -9.37 -20.90
CA GLY A 173 7.07 -10.54 -20.50
C GLY A 173 5.91 -10.22 -19.54
N ARG A 174 4.96 -11.15 -19.46
CA ARG A 174 3.64 -10.96 -18.81
C ARG A 174 3.63 -11.25 -17.30
N ASN A 175 4.79 -11.37 -16.66
CA ASN A 175 4.84 -11.78 -15.26
C ASN A 175 5.87 -10.95 -14.49
N PRO A 176 5.43 -10.03 -13.63
CA PRO A 176 6.31 -9.17 -12.86
C PRO A 176 7.01 -10.00 -11.79
N LYS A 177 8.22 -9.61 -11.40
CA LYS A 177 8.90 -10.25 -10.26
C LYS A 177 8.22 -9.81 -8.97
N ILE A 178 8.35 -10.61 -7.92
CA ILE A 178 7.71 -10.28 -6.65
C ILE A 178 8.17 -8.92 -6.08
N TYR A 179 9.43 -8.54 -6.33
CA TYR A 179 9.96 -7.23 -5.92
C TYR A 179 9.59 -6.08 -6.86
N ASP A 180 8.97 -6.37 -8.02
CA ASP A 180 8.34 -5.36 -8.88
C ASP A 180 6.88 -5.07 -8.46
N LEU A 181 6.37 -5.75 -7.42
CA LEU A 181 5.01 -5.62 -6.91
C LEU A 181 4.99 -5.04 -5.48
N ILE A 182 4.09 -4.09 -5.27
CA ILE A 182 3.83 -3.50 -3.95
C ILE A 182 2.33 -3.54 -3.68
N VAL A 183 1.93 -4.18 -2.59
CA VAL A 183 0.52 -4.17 -2.16
C VAL A 183 0.21 -2.82 -1.53
N VAL A 184 -0.84 -2.15 -1.97
CA VAL A 184 -1.27 -0.85 -1.46
C VAL A 184 -2.57 -1.03 -0.70
N LYS A 185 -2.57 -0.74 0.61
CA LYS A 185 -3.78 -0.59 1.42
C LYS A 185 -4.07 0.91 1.56
N LEU A 186 -5.20 1.36 1.03
CA LEU A 186 -5.59 2.75 1.16
C LEU A 186 -5.94 3.10 2.60
N LEU A 187 -5.89 4.40 2.90
CA LEU A 187 -6.39 4.95 4.16
C LEU A 187 -7.83 4.47 4.41
N GLU A 188 -8.13 4.11 5.66
CA GLU A 188 -9.45 3.64 6.05
C GLU A 188 -10.56 4.63 5.64
N GLY A 189 -11.67 4.09 5.14
CA GLY A 189 -12.79 4.88 4.61
C GLY A 189 -12.55 5.50 3.23
N THR A 190 -11.40 5.27 2.61
CA THR A 190 -11.11 5.75 1.25
C THR A 190 -11.09 4.61 0.23
N THR A 191 -11.40 4.94 -1.02
CA THR A 191 -11.37 4.01 -2.16
C THR A 191 -10.89 4.73 -3.41
N THR A 192 -10.26 4.01 -4.33
CA THR A 192 -9.94 4.52 -5.68
C THR A 192 -10.66 3.71 -6.75
N GLN A 193 -10.78 4.28 -7.95
CA GLN A 193 -11.11 3.53 -9.16
C GLN A 193 -9.82 3.03 -9.83
N TYR A 194 -9.96 2.03 -10.70
CA TYR A 194 -8.84 1.53 -11.50
C TYR A 194 -8.24 2.64 -12.39
N ILE A 195 -6.92 2.80 -12.36
CA ILE A 195 -6.19 3.77 -13.17
C ILE A 195 -5.45 3.01 -14.28
N ALA A 196 -6.05 2.97 -15.46
CA ALA A 196 -5.51 2.24 -16.61
C ALA A 196 -4.37 2.99 -17.31
N ASN A 197 -3.33 2.25 -17.72
CA ASN A 197 -2.34 2.66 -18.73
C ASN A 197 -1.56 3.95 -18.47
N ARG A 198 -1.51 4.43 -17.22
CA ARG A 198 -0.68 5.57 -16.85
C ARG A 198 -0.08 5.38 -15.46
N PRO A 199 1.16 5.83 -15.25
CA PRO A 199 1.74 5.79 -13.93
C PRO A 199 1.15 6.91 -13.06
N PHE A 200 1.03 6.64 -11.77
CA PHE A 200 0.63 7.61 -10.75
C PHE A 200 1.51 7.44 -9.50
N ASP A 201 1.46 8.44 -8.63
CA ASP A 201 2.18 8.36 -7.37
C ASP A 201 1.24 7.87 -6.26
N VAL A 202 1.77 7.07 -5.35
CA VAL A 202 1.13 6.69 -4.10
C VAL A 202 2.00 7.17 -2.95
N ILE A 203 1.39 7.83 -1.98
CA ILE A 203 2.05 8.21 -0.72
C ILE A 203 1.47 7.30 0.37
N GLY A 204 2.31 6.67 1.17
CA GLY A 204 1.88 5.83 2.29
C GLY A 204 3.05 5.42 3.18
N THR A 205 2.76 4.70 4.25
CA THR A 205 3.77 4.13 5.14
C THR A 205 4.33 2.87 4.48
N PHE A 206 5.62 2.87 4.17
CA PHE A 206 6.29 1.70 3.61
C PHE A 206 6.43 0.62 4.66
N ARG A 207 6.08 -0.62 4.29
CA ARG A 207 6.18 -1.78 5.17
C ARG A 207 6.87 -2.94 4.49
N ILE A 208 7.80 -3.57 5.21
CA ILE A 208 8.39 -4.84 4.83
C ILE A 208 7.55 -5.96 5.44
N LYS A 209 6.69 -6.56 4.62
CA LYS A 209 5.68 -7.56 5.02
C LYS A 209 5.75 -8.77 4.10
N PRO A 210 6.79 -9.61 4.22
CA PRO A 210 6.94 -10.80 3.39
C PRO A 210 5.79 -11.79 3.64
N VAL A 211 5.20 -12.29 2.56
CA VAL A 211 4.24 -13.39 2.56
C VAL A 211 4.76 -14.45 1.62
N HIS A 212 5.32 -15.51 2.20
CA HIS A 212 5.81 -16.69 1.50
C HIS A 212 5.10 -17.92 2.05
N GLN A 213 4.32 -18.62 1.22
CA GLN A 213 3.51 -19.77 1.64
C GLN A 213 3.56 -20.86 0.56
N ASN A 214 3.66 -22.12 0.99
CA ASN A 214 3.66 -23.28 0.08
C ASN A 214 4.70 -23.18 -1.05
N GLY A 215 5.87 -22.59 -0.76
CA GLY A 215 6.94 -22.40 -1.75
C GLY A 215 6.72 -21.25 -2.75
N ASN A 216 5.67 -20.43 -2.55
CA ASN A 216 5.34 -19.31 -3.41
C ASN A 216 5.39 -17.99 -2.66
N TRP A 217 5.86 -16.96 -3.36
CA TRP A 217 5.83 -15.58 -2.90
C TRP A 217 4.52 -14.89 -3.29
N TYR A 218 3.95 -14.16 -2.35
CA TYR A 218 2.73 -13.38 -2.55
C TYR A 218 2.92 -11.88 -2.28
N GLN A 219 3.86 -11.53 -1.40
CA GLN A 219 4.16 -10.14 -1.06
C GLN A 219 5.57 -10.04 -0.47
N ILE A 220 6.24 -8.92 -0.70
CA ILE A 220 7.43 -8.52 0.08
C ILE A 220 7.16 -7.13 0.68
N TYR A 221 6.71 -6.20 -0.16
CA TYR A 221 6.49 -4.82 0.22
C TYR A 221 5.00 -4.46 0.24
N ARG A 222 4.65 -3.57 1.16
CA ARG A 222 3.31 -3.02 1.30
C ARG A 222 3.36 -1.53 1.59
N LEU A 223 2.39 -0.77 1.08
CA LEU A 223 2.06 0.57 1.55
C LEU A 223 0.81 0.51 2.41
N GLU A 224 0.87 1.06 3.61
CA GLU A 224 -0.26 1.25 4.52
C GLU A 224 -0.69 2.72 4.56
N ASP A 225 -1.94 2.95 4.97
CA ASP A 225 -2.58 4.29 5.04
C ASP A 225 -2.39 5.13 3.78
N ALA A 226 -2.44 4.44 2.64
CA ALA A 226 -1.99 4.99 1.39
C ALA A 226 -3.00 5.97 0.78
N LYS A 227 -2.46 6.98 0.09
CA LYS A 227 -3.17 7.99 -0.65
C LYS A 227 -2.67 8.02 -2.09
N VAL A 228 -3.60 7.81 -3.03
CA VAL A 228 -3.33 7.95 -4.45
C VAL A 228 -3.21 9.43 -4.82
N ILE A 229 -2.10 9.79 -5.44
CA ILE A 229 -1.83 11.12 -5.99
C ILE A 229 -1.97 11.04 -7.50
N ASN A 230 -3.21 11.20 -7.97
CA ASN A 230 -3.52 11.28 -9.39
C ASN A 230 -3.59 12.76 -9.80
N ARG A 231 -2.67 13.23 -10.63
CA ARG A 231 -2.66 14.56 -11.24
C ARG A 231 -2.57 14.46 -12.76
#